data_AF-A0A0Q4V1B6-F1
#
_entry.id   AF-A0A0Q4V1B6-F1
#
_cell.length_a   1.000
_cell.length_b   1.000
_cell.length_c   1.000
_cell.angle_alpha   90.00
_cell.angle_beta   90.00
_cell.angle_gamma   90.00
#
_symmetry.space_group_name_H-M   'P 1'
#
loop_
_entity.id
_entity.type
_entity.pdbx_description
1 polymer ?
#
loop_
_entity_poly.entity_id
_entity_poly.type
_entity_poly.pdbx_seq_one_letter_code
_entity_poly.pdbx_strand_id
1 'polypeptide(L)'
;MRPRALPHDLGQRPFGITTADVLGVHRERLRRSDLVTPTRGIRWRAEHLPNDVDRIRSLRPVLRDGQFISHASAAELWGLPLPWGCSGSDPIHVTSRHPRNAMSRAGVLGHTIDPARAATRMRWGVPTSTPAALWVECGSLLPLDDLIVLGDAIVSRPALATDLEDLHRMLELRPRARGLTRLRAALDLVRVGAGSPKETEVRLVLIRAGFPEPTLQAPILDARGGRVGRVDMAYPSRRLIIEYDGDHHRTDSAQWSADIRRYRDFQQLGWFTLRLTRRDLDEHLAETLEVVAERLGYRPDSASGSGSGSGSGSGSASGSGSGSGSGSGSGSGSGSMVPLPTMAPAPPGTPGTPGTPGTPGTPGTLRALRAPGTLRTPMDRGQTTRRAVGSRHGNAADHGGRRAHRDEPQAPPPG
;
A
#
# COMPACT_ATOMS: atom_id res chain seq x y z
N MET A 1 28.73 -15.93 -32.84
CA MET A 1 27.68 -16.90 -33.26
C MET A 1 26.34 -16.51 -32.68
N ARG A 2 25.30 -16.39 -33.52
CA ARG A 2 23.91 -16.21 -33.05
C ARG A 2 23.44 -17.50 -32.36
N PRO A 3 22.82 -17.42 -31.16
CA PRO A 3 22.32 -18.61 -30.48
C PRO A 3 21.19 -19.28 -31.28
N ARG A 4 21.09 -20.61 -31.21
CA ARG A 4 20.00 -21.37 -31.84
C ARG A 4 18.63 -20.85 -31.35
N ALA A 5 17.62 -20.77 -32.22
CA ALA A 5 16.31 -20.28 -31.81
C ALA A 5 15.71 -21.18 -30.69
N LEU A 6 15.08 -20.56 -29.69
CA LEU A 6 14.22 -21.30 -28.76
C LEU A 6 12.90 -21.65 -29.45
N PRO A 7 12.27 -22.77 -29.10
CA PRO A 7 10.87 -23.03 -29.45
C PRO A 7 10.00 -21.80 -29.14
N HIS A 8 9.04 -21.51 -30.01
CA HIS A 8 8.20 -20.31 -29.90
C HIS A 8 7.54 -20.19 -28.51
N ASP A 9 7.06 -21.32 -27.98
CA ASP A 9 6.41 -21.44 -26.66
C ASP A 9 7.31 -21.10 -25.46
N LEU A 10 8.63 -21.10 -25.64
CA LEU A 10 9.63 -20.73 -24.63
C LEU A 10 10.21 -19.35 -24.87
N GLY A 11 9.98 -18.76 -26.04
CA GLY A 11 10.48 -17.43 -26.40
C GLY A 11 9.71 -16.28 -25.75
N GLN A 12 8.46 -16.52 -25.35
CA GLN A 12 7.50 -15.49 -24.93
C GLN A 12 7.07 -15.58 -23.45
N ARG A 13 7.45 -16.64 -22.73
CA ARG A 13 7.17 -16.80 -21.27
C ARG A 13 8.36 -17.40 -20.49
N PRO A 14 8.52 -17.14 -19.18
CA PRO A 14 9.58 -17.74 -18.40
C PRO A 14 9.35 -19.26 -18.33
N PHE A 15 10.43 -20.03 -18.46
CA PHE A 15 10.32 -21.47 -18.57
C PHE A 15 11.32 -22.21 -17.70
N GLY A 16 10.89 -23.37 -17.21
CA GLY A 16 11.74 -24.28 -16.46
C GLY A 16 12.74 -24.98 -17.36
N ILE A 17 13.95 -25.20 -16.85
CA ILE A 17 14.97 -26.01 -17.53
C ILE A 17 14.43 -27.41 -17.84
N THR A 18 13.65 -28.00 -16.93
CA THR A 18 13.01 -29.31 -17.17
C THR A 18 12.03 -29.27 -18.34
N THR A 19 11.23 -28.21 -18.46
CA THR A 19 10.33 -28.01 -19.62
C THR A 19 11.13 -27.84 -20.91
N ALA A 20 12.26 -27.13 -20.85
CA ALA A 20 13.16 -26.96 -21.98
C ALA A 20 13.79 -28.30 -22.39
N ASP A 21 14.20 -29.12 -21.43
CA ASP A 21 14.75 -30.47 -21.66
C ASP A 21 13.71 -31.36 -22.35
N VAL A 22 12.45 -31.35 -21.88
CA VAL A 22 11.33 -32.08 -22.51
C VAL A 22 11.08 -31.62 -23.95
N LEU A 23 11.25 -30.32 -24.23
CA LEU A 23 11.12 -29.75 -25.57
C LEU A 23 12.41 -29.84 -26.41
N GLY A 24 13.40 -30.63 -25.97
CA GLY A 24 14.63 -30.91 -26.73
C GLY A 24 15.62 -29.74 -26.78
N VAL A 25 15.50 -28.75 -25.90
CA VAL A 25 16.43 -27.61 -25.85
C VAL A 25 17.74 -28.03 -25.18
N HIS A 26 18.83 -27.99 -25.94
CA HIS A 26 20.14 -28.40 -25.44
C HIS A 26 20.67 -27.49 -24.32
N ARG A 27 21.39 -28.04 -23.33
CA ARG A 27 21.88 -27.31 -22.15
C ARG A 27 22.77 -26.11 -22.48
N GLU A 28 23.55 -26.19 -23.55
CA GLU A 28 24.38 -25.08 -24.04
C GLU A 28 23.55 -23.86 -24.44
N ARG A 29 22.36 -24.08 -25.02
CA ARG A 29 21.44 -23.00 -25.39
C ARG A 29 20.93 -22.23 -24.17
N LEU A 30 20.74 -22.93 -23.05
CA LEU A 30 20.25 -22.36 -21.78
C LEU A 30 21.30 -21.56 -21.01
N ARG A 31 22.55 -21.51 -21.49
CA ARG A 31 23.67 -20.75 -20.90
C ARG A 31 24.02 -19.48 -21.69
N ARG A 32 23.32 -19.22 -22.79
CA ARG A 32 23.58 -18.08 -23.67
C ARG A 32 23.15 -16.76 -23.01
N SER A 33 23.87 -15.69 -23.32
CA SER A 33 23.69 -14.35 -22.72
C SER A 33 22.39 -13.65 -23.10
N ASP A 34 21.71 -14.12 -24.15
CA ASP A 34 20.38 -13.68 -24.51
C ASP A 34 19.30 -14.26 -23.58
N LEU A 35 19.68 -15.08 -22.61
CA LEU A 35 18.82 -15.56 -21.55
C LEU A 35 19.25 -15.04 -20.17
N VAL A 36 18.32 -14.42 -19.45
CA VAL A 36 18.48 -14.10 -18.03
C VAL A 36 18.00 -15.26 -17.16
N THR A 37 18.47 -15.30 -15.92
CA THR A 37 18.10 -16.30 -14.92
C THR A 37 17.42 -15.61 -13.74
N PRO A 38 16.08 -15.40 -13.78
CA PRO A 38 15.36 -14.75 -12.69
C PRO A 38 15.43 -15.54 -11.37
N THR A 39 15.50 -16.88 -11.46
CA THR A 39 15.75 -17.79 -10.34
C THR A 39 16.35 -19.10 -10.85
N ARG A 40 16.94 -19.90 -9.94
CA ARG A 40 17.86 -21.01 -10.26
C ARG A 40 17.43 -21.95 -11.38
N GLY A 41 16.19 -22.39 -11.53
CA GLY A 41 15.80 -23.39 -12.55
C GLY A 41 15.09 -22.81 -13.76
N ILE A 42 15.09 -21.49 -13.92
CA ILE A 42 14.25 -20.75 -14.86
C ILE A 42 15.10 -19.97 -15.85
N ARG A 43 14.67 -19.88 -17.10
CA ARG A 43 15.29 -19.08 -18.15
C ARG A 43 14.28 -18.17 -18.81
N TRP A 44 14.77 -17.05 -19.35
CA TRP A 44 13.96 -16.00 -19.94
C TRP A 44 14.74 -15.17 -20.95
N ARG A 45 14.13 -14.72 -22.06
CA ARG A 45 14.83 -13.88 -23.04
C ARG A 45 15.11 -12.48 -22.49
N ALA A 46 16.37 -12.04 -22.57
CA ALA A 46 16.82 -10.74 -22.10
C ALA A 46 16.09 -9.56 -22.80
N GLU A 47 15.67 -9.76 -24.05
CA GLU A 47 14.94 -8.76 -24.86
C GLU A 47 13.55 -8.42 -24.31
N HIS A 48 12.98 -9.26 -23.46
CA HIS A 48 11.62 -9.08 -22.94
C HIS A 48 11.59 -9.16 -21.42
N LEU A 49 12.46 -8.49 -20.66
CA LEU A 49 12.54 -8.65 -19.19
C LEU A 49 11.16 -8.83 -18.52
N PRO A 50 11.00 -9.86 -17.67
CA PRO A 50 9.68 -10.19 -17.14
C PRO A 50 9.25 -9.06 -16.23
N ASN A 51 7.99 -8.62 -16.33
CA ASN A 51 7.41 -7.83 -15.26
C ASN A 51 7.38 -8.68 -13.97
N ASP A 52 7.13 -8.05 -12.82
CA ASP A 52 7.20 -8.74 -11.54
C ASP A 52 6.19 -9.87 -11.42
N VAL A 53 5.00 -9.71 -11.99
CA VAL A 53 3.98 -10.76 -12.06
C VAL A 53 4.51 -11.99 -12.79
N ASP A 54 5.15 -11.83 -13.95
CA ASP A 54 5.71 -12.93 -14.73
C ASP A 54 6.91 -13.58 -14.03
N ARG A 55 7.73 -12.78 -13.35
CA ARG A 55 8.82 -13.27 -12.51
C ARG A 55 8.29 -14.17 -11.39
N ILE A 56 7.24 -13.76 -10.68
CA ILE A 56 6.62 -14.54 -9.60
C ILE A 56 5.97 -15.82 -10.16
N ARG A 57 5.21 -15.71 -11.25
CA ARG A 57 4.53 -16.85 -11.90
C ARG A 57 5.50 -17.92 -12.39
N SER A 58 6.73 -17.56 -12.71
CA SER A 58 7.78 -18.50 -13.12
C SER A 58 8.10 -19.57 -12.06
N LEU A 59 7.72 -19.35 -10.79
CA LEU A 59 7.87 -20.36 -9.73
C LEU A 59 6.84 -21.49 -9.81
N ARG A 60 5.74 -21.33 -10.57
CA ARG A 60 4.66 -22.33 -10.64
C ARG A 60 5.15 -23.78 -10.83
N PRO A 61 6.09 -24.10 -11.75
CA PRO A 61 6.52 -25.49 -11.97
C PRO A 61 7.34 -26.08 -10.82
N VAL A 62 7.84 -25.25 -9.91
CA VAL A 62 8.70 -25.67 -8.79
C VAL A 62 8.02 -25.54 -7.42
N LEU A 63 6.82 -24.95 -7.36
CA LEU A 63 5.99 -24.94 -6.16
C LEU A 63 5.47 -26.36 -5.89
N ARG A 64 5.64 -26.82 -4.65
CA ARG A 64 5.11 -28.10 -4.18
C ARG A 64 3.76 -27.91 -3.50
N ASP A 65 3.02 -29.00 -3.35
CA ASP A 65 1.78 -29.00 -2.57
C ASP A 65 2.01 -28.44 -1.16
N GLY A 66 1.14 -27.51 -0.77
CA GLY A 66 1.22 -26.77 0.48
C GLY A 66 2.11 -25.51 0.44
N GLN A 67 2.67 -25.14 -0.71
CA GLN A 67 3.40 -23.88 -0.89
C GLN A 67 2.58 -22.86 -1.67
N PHE A 68 2.71 -21.58 -1.30
CA PHE A 68 1.98 -20.48 -1.95
C PHE A 68 2.77 -19.16 -1.94
N ILE A 69 2.47 -18.29 -2.89
CA ILE A 69 3.03 -16.92 -2.97
C ILE A 69 2.38 -16.06 -1.87
N SER A 70 3.19 -15.26 -1.17
CA SER A 70 2.76 -14.56 0.06
C SER A 70 3.36 -13.15 0.17
N HIS A 71 3.00 -12.39 1.20
CA HIS A 71 3.57 -11.07 1.52
C HIS A 71 3.56 -10.08 0.31
N ALA A 72 4.63 -9.32 0.09
CA ALA A 72 4.76 -8.36 -1.00
C ALA A 72 4.59 -9.02 -2.38
N SER A 73 5.10 -10.24 -2.58
CA SER A 73 4.89 -10.97 -3.85
C SER A 73 3.42 -11.31 -4.08
N ALA A 74 2.64 -11.56 -3.02
CA ALA A 74 1.19 -11.72 -3.18
C ALA A 74 0.54 -10.38 -3.54
N ALA A 75 0.93 -9.28 -2.88
CA ALA A 75 0.40 -7.94 -3.18
C ALA A 75 0.57 -7.59 -4.67
N GLU A 76 1.75 -7.86 -5.23
CA GLU A 76 2.06 -7.70 -6.65
C GLU A 76 1.11 -8.50 -7.57
N LEU A 77 0.87 -9.78 -7.26
CA LEU A 77 -0.07 -10.61 -8.02
C LEU A 77 -1.52 -10.09 -7.97
N TRP A 78 -1.91 -9.43 -6.88
CA TRP A 78 -3.21 -8.77 -6.75
C TRP A 78 -3.23 -7.36 -7.35
N GLY A 79 -2.10 -6.84 -7.83
CA GLY A 79 -1.97 -5.49 -8.38
C GLY A 79 -2.13 -4.41 -7.31
N LEU A 80 -1.82 -4.72 -6.05
CA LEU A 80 -1.92 -3.81 -4.92
C LEU A 80 -0.68 -2.89 -4.85
N PRO A 81 -0.83 -1.66 -4.33
CA PRO A 81 0.30 -0.74 -4.22
C PRO A 81 1.34 -1.27 -3.22
N LEU A 82 2.61 -1.11 -3.57
CA LEU A 82 3.75 -1.37 -2.72
C LEU A 82 4.69 -0.15 -2.74
N PRO A 83 5.40 0.11 -1.63
CA PRO A 83 6.38 1.18 -1.60
C PRO A 83 7.52 0.92 -2.60
N TRP A 84 8.15 2.01 -3.03
CA TRP A 84 9.25 1.95 -3.98
C TRP A 84 10.40 1.12 -3.41
N GLY A 85 10.90 0.17 -4.20
CA GLY A 85 11.95 -0.77 -3.78
C GLY A 85 11.44 -2.15 -3.38
N CYS A 86 10.14 -2.32 -3.11
CA CYS A 86 9.54 -3.65 -2.88
C CYS A 86 9.20 -4.44 -4.17
N SER A 87 9.62 -3.93 -5.33
CA SER A 87 9.35 -4.48 -6.67
C SER A 87 10.65 -4.67 -7.48
N GLY A 88 10.58 -5.44 -8.56
CA GLY A 88 11.66 -5.62 -9.54
C GLY A 88 12.82 -6.51 -9.11
N SER A 89 13.36 -6.29 -7.92
CA SER A 89 14.65 -6.83 -7.45
C SER A 89 14.57 -7.64 -6.16
N ASP A 90 13.47 -7.53 -5.43
CA ASP A 90 13.28 -8.23 -4.15
C ASP A 90 13.13 -9.75 -4.31
N PRO A 91 13.50 -10.54 -3.29
CA PRO A 91 13.28 -11.98 -3.29
C PRO A 91 11.78 -12.30 -3.33
N ILE A 92 11.40 -13.34 -4.06
CA ILE A 92 9.99 -13.76 -4.13
C ILE A 92 9.61 -14.45 -2.81
N HIS A 93 8.54 -13.99 -2.17
CA HIS A 93 8.07 -14.54 -0.90
C HIS A 93 7.21 -15.79 -1.11
N VAL A 94 7.68 -16.93 -0.60
CA VAL A 94 6.95 -18.21 -0.66
C VAL A 94 6.73 -18.73 0.75
N THR A 95 5.49 -19.01 1.11
CA THR A 95 5.14 -19.62 2.40
C THR A 95 4.84 -21.10 2.23
N SER A 96 5.45 -21.95 3.06
CA SER A 96 5.17 -23.37 3.19
C SER A 96 4.21 -23.63 4.37
N ARG A 97 3.18 -24.46 4.19
CA ARG A 97 2.37 -24.99 5.29
C ARG A 97 3.14 -26.06 6.08
N HIS A 98 3.19 -25.94 7.41
CA HIS A 98 3.76 -26.97 8.30
C HIS A 98 3.09 -28.34 8.02
N PRO A 99 3.80 -29.48 8.06
CA PRO A 99 5.19 -29.69 8.51
C PRO A 99 6.28 -29.39 7.47
N ARG A 100 5.93 -28.81 6.31
CA ARG A 100 6.94 -28.49 5.31
C ARG A 100 7.83 -27.34 5.76
N ASN A 101 9.14 -27.53 5.62
CA ASN A 101 10.13 -26.49 5.82
C ASN A 101 9.96 -25.32 4.83
N ALA A 102 10.45 -24.15 5.23
CA ALA A 102 10.57 -22.99 4.34
C ALA A 102 11.30 -23.37 3.04
N MET A 103 10.83 -22.83 1.91
CA MET A 103 11.48 -23.06 0.63
C MET A 103 12.88 -22.44 0.62
N SER A 104 13.92 -23.26 0.45
CA SER A 104 15.29 -22.79 0.28
C SER A 104 15.66 -22.75 -1.21
N ARG A 105 15.73 -21.54 -1.78
CA ARG A 105 16.09 -21.31 -3.19
C ARG A 105 16.62 -19.90 -3.39
N ALA A 106 17.65 -19.76 -4.24
CA ALA A 106 18.16 -18.45 -4.63
C ALA A 106 17.06 -17.57 -5.27
N GLY A 107 16.94 -16.34 -4.77
CA GLY A 107 15.91 -15.38 -5.17
C GLY A 107 14.53 -15.63 -4.59
N VAL A 108 14.40 -16.56 -3.62
CA VAL A 108 13.16 -16.83 -2.88
C VAL A 108 13.41 -16.62 -1.39
N LEU A 109 12.52 -15.89 -0.75
CA LEU A 109 12.45 -15.81 0.70
C LEU A 109 11.38 -16.80 1.19
N GLY A 110 11.82 -17.89 1.80
CA GLY A 110 10.96 -18.93 2.32
C GLY A 110 10.42 -18.60 3.72
N HIS A 111 9.11 -18.77 3.90
CA HIS A 111 8.41 -18.64 5.18
C HIS A 111 7.71 -19.95 5.53
N THR A 112 7.24 -20.06 6.77
CA THR A 112 6.40 -21.18 7.23
C THR A 112 5.18 -20.67 7.97
N ILE A 113 4.07 -21.39 7.84
CA ILE A 113 2.83 -21.08 8.55
C ILE A 113 2.14 -22.35 9.03
N ASP A 114 1.38 -22.24 10.13
CA ASP A 114 0.39 -23.22 10.52
C ASP A 114 -0.69 -23.35 9.42
N PRO A 115 -0.98 -24.56 8.90
CA PRO A 115 -2.02 -24.79 7.90
C PRO A 115 -3.37 -24.16 8.26
N ALA A 116 -3.78 -24.19 9.53
CA ALA A 116 -5.06 -23.66 9.99
C ALA A 116 -5.16 -22.13 9.87
N ARG A 117 -4.02 -21.44 9.74
CA ARG A 117 -3.94 -19.98 9.62
C ARG A 117 -3.64 -19.51 8.20
N ALA A 118 -3.48 -20.45 7.25
CA ALA A 118 -3.16 -20.16 5.87
C ALA A 118 -4.43 -19.94 5.05
N ALA A 119 -4.76 -18.69 4.72
CA ALA A 119 -5.83 -18.37 3.78
C ALA A 119 -5.24 -18.07 2.39
N THR A 120 -5.62 -18.89 1.41
CA THR A 120 -5.05 -18.84 0.05
C THR A 120 -6.14 -18.86 -1.01
N ARG A 121 -5.90 -18.17 -2.13
CA ARG A 121 -6.72 -18.19 -3.35
C ARG A 121 -5.84 -18.36 -4.58
N MET A 122 -6.39 -18.91 -5.66
CA MET A 122 -5.65 -19.00 -6.93
C MET A 122 -5.60 -17.63 -7.60
N ARG A 123 -4.41 -17.16 -7.96
CA ARG A 123 -4.21 -15.91 -8.68
C ARG A 123 -3.12 -16.11 -9.73
N TRP A 124 -3.38 -15.71 -10.98
CA TRP A 124 -2.46 -15.92 -12.11
C TRP A 124 -1.98 -17.39 -12.30
N GLY A 125 -2.77 -18.35 -11.85
CA GLY A 125 -2.44 -19.79 -11.91
C GLY A 125 -1.46 -20.26 -10.84
N VAL A 126 -1.17 -19.46 -9.81
CA VAL A 126 -0.40 -19.87 -8.62
C VAL A 126 -1.21 -19.70 -7.32
N PRO A 127 -1.10 -20.63 -6.36
CA PRO A 127 -1.71 -20.45 -5.05
C PRO A 127 -1.06 -19.24 -4.36
N THR A 128 -1.87 -18.32 -3.86
CA THR A 128 -1.45 -17.01 -3.34
C THR A 128 -2.22 -16.68 -2.07
N SER A 129 -1.61 -15.99 -1.10
CA SER A 129 -2.32 -15.44 0.07
C SER A 129 -3.55 -14.61 -0.37
N THR A 130 -4.65 -14.71 0.37
CA THR A 130 -5.78 -13.78 0.17
C THR A 130 -5.35 -12.33 0.48
N PRO A 131 -6.08 -11.30 -0.01
CA PRO A 131 -5.78 -9.91 0.32
C PRO A 131 -5.70 -9.62 1.84
N ALA A 132 -6.62 -10.17 2.64
CA ALA A 132 -6.52 -10.04 4.09
C ALA A 132 -5.27 -10.73 4.68
N ALA A 133 -4.93 -11.93 4.20
CA ALA A 133 -3.78 -12.68 4.69
C ALA A 133 -2.45 -12.01 4.34
N LEU A 134 -2.30 -11.53 3.10
CA LEU A 134 -1.08 -10.85 2.67
C LEU A 134 -0.88 -9.53 3.40
N TRP A 135 -1.97 -8.83 3.78
CA TRP A 135 -1.86 -7.58 4.55
C TRP A 135 -1.23 -7.84 5.92
N VAL A 136 -1.69 -8.87 6.64
CA VAL A 136 -1.07 -9.31 7.91
C VAL A 136 0.37 -9.79 7.73
N GLU A 137 0.67 -10.51 6.64
CA GLU A 137 2.03 -10.94 6.29
C GLU A 137 2.98 -9.75 6.08
N CYS A 138 2.50 -8.72 5.38
CA CYS A 138 3.24 -7.48 5.12
C CYS A 138 3.52 -6.67 6.40
N GLY A 139 2.84 -6.94 7.53
CA GLY A 139 3.14 -6.31 8.82
C GLY A 139 4.60 -6.48 9.28
N SER A 140 5.26 -7.54 8.81
CA SER A 140 6.68 -7.80 9.09
C SER A 140 7.65 -6.99 8.21
N LEU A 141 7.16 -6.40 7.12
CA LEU A 141 7.96 -5.78 6.06
C LEU A 141 7.73 -4.28 5.97
N LEU A 142 6.47 -3.86 6.04
CA LEU A 142 6.04 -2.51 5.70
C LEU A 142 5.91 -1.61 6.94
N PRO A 143 6.32 -0.33 6.87
CA PRO A 143 6.04 0.66 7.90
C PRO A 143 4.54 0.97 7.99
N LEU A 144 4.15 1.77 8.99
CA LEU A 144 2.75 2.00 9.33
C LEU A 144 1.95 2.55 8.14
N ASP A 145 2.45 3.60 7.51
CA ASP A 145 1.76 4.32 6.43
C ASP A 145 1.55 3.42 5.21
N ASP A 146 2.54 2.60 4.86
CA ASP A 146 2.44 1.65 3.76
C ASP A 146 1.44 0.52 4.06
N LEU A 147 1.28 0.13 5.34
CA LEU A 147 0.22 -0.82 5.73
C LEU A 147 -1.17 -0.18 5.64
N ILE A 148 -1.30 1.11 5.94
CA ILE A 148 -2.57 1.83 5.78
C ILE A 148 -2.90 1.94 4.30
N VAL A 149 -1.95 2.37 3.45
CA VAL A 149 -2.10 2.42 1.99
C VAL A 149 -2.50 1.07 1.41
N LEU A 150 -1.83 0.00 1.83
CA LEU A 150 -2.15 -1.36 1.37
C LEU A 150 -3.55 -1.78 1.83
N GLY A 151 -3.91 -1.46 3.08
CA GLY A 151 -5.23 -1.75 3.65
C GLY A 151 -6.35 -1.00 2.92
N ASP A 152 -6.19 0.31 2.71
CA ASP A 152 -7.12 1.17 1.97
C ASP A 152 -7.34 0.62 0.56
N ALA A 153 -6.28 0.27 -0.15
CA ALA A 153 -6.36 -0.30 -1.49
C ALA A 153 -7.08 -1.67 -1.52
N ILE A 154 -6.94 -2.48 -0.46
CA ILE A 154 -7.63 -3.77 -0.35
C ILE A 154 -9.13 -3.54 -0.18
N VAL A 155 -9.53 -2.71 0.78
CA VAL A 155 -10.95 -2.54 1.14
C VAL A 155 -11.71 -1.65 0.16
N SER A 156 -11.00 -0.83 -0.62
CA SER A 156 -11.60 0.08 -1.61
C SER A 156 -11.79 -0.55 -2.99
N ARG A 157 -11.33 -1.78 -3.22
CA ARG A 157 -11.42 -2.47 -4.53
C ARG A 157 -12.40 -3.63 -4.46
N PRO A 158 -13.65 -3.47 -4.97
CA PRO A 158 -14.67 -4.52 -4.89
C PRO A 158 -14.25 -5.86 -5.49
N ALA A 159 -13.42 -5.86 -6.54
CA ALA A 159 -12.91 -7.06 -7.20
C ALA A 159 -12.06 -7.96 -6.29
N LEU A 160 -11.54 -7.44 -5.16
CA LEU A 160 -10.78 -8.21 -4.19
C LEU A 160 -11.68 -8.98 -3.21
N ALA A 161 -12.95 -8.57 -3.08
CA ALA A 161 -13.92 -9.17 -2.15
C ALA A 161 -13.34 -9.33 -0.75
N THR A 162 -12.84 -8.23 -0.18
CA THR A 162 -12.26 -8.16 1.16
C THR A 162 -12.64 -6.81 1.75
N ASP A 163 -13.24 -6.82 2.93
CA ASP A 163 -13.62 -5.60 3.66
C ASP A 163 -12.77 -5.41 4.94
N LEU A 164 -13.10 -4.38 5.72
CA LEU A 164 -12.42 -4.08 6.99
C LEU A 164 -12.58 -5.21 8.02
N GLU A 165 -13.73 -5.87 8.05
CA GLU A 165 -14.01 -6.96 8.98
C GLU A 165 -13.17 -8.21 8.62
N ASP A 166 -12.95 -8.46 7.33
CA ASP A 166 -12.02 -9.51 6.89
C ASP A 166 -10.58 -9.23 7.31
N LEU A 167 -10.12 -7.98 7.27
CA LEU A 167 -8.80 -7.60 7.78
C LEU A 167 -8.71 -7.84 9.30
N HIS A 168 -9.73 -7.42 10.04
CA HIS A 168 -9.83 -7.62 11.49
C HIS A 168 -9.79 -9.11 11.85
N ARG A 169 -10.66 -9.93 11.23
CA ARG A 169 -10.73 -11.38 11.45
C ARG A 169 -9.41 -12.08 11.13
N MET A 170 -8.73 -11.67 10.06
CA MET A 170 -7.43 -12.24 9.70
C MET A 170 -6.34 -11.90 10.70
N LEU A 171 -6.38 -10.69 11.27
CA LEU A 171 -5.45 -10.27 12.32
C LEU A 171 -5.64 -11.10 13.59
N GLU A 172 -6.89 -11.33 14.00
CA GLU A 172 -7.25 -12.16 15.16
C GLU A 172 -6.89 -13.64 14.97
N LEU A 173 -6.98 -14.16 13.73
CA LEU A 173 -6.51 -15.51 13.40
C LEU A 173 -4.98 -15.65 13.57
N ARG A 174 -4.24 -14.54 13.61
CA ARG A 174 -2.76 -14.51 13.62
C ARG A 174 -2.22 -13.66 14.79
N PRO A 175 -2.51 -14.01 16.06
CA PRO A 175 -2.17 -13.19 17.24
C PRO A 175 -0.66 -13.11 17.53
N ARG A 176 0.16 -13.88 16.81
CA ARG A 176 1.63 -13.88 16.90
C ARG A 176 2.29 -13.38 15.61
N ALA A 177 1.53 -12.71 14.74
CA ALA A 177 2.09 -12.08 13.54
C ALA A 177 3.14 -11.05 13.94
N ARG A 178 4.23 -10.98 13.17
CA ARG A 178 5.24 -9.94 13.34
C ARG A 178 4.64 -8.61 12.90
N GLY A 179 4.91 -7.55 13.66
CA GLY A 179 4.34 -6.22 13.39
C GLY A 179 2.92 -6.02 13.91
N LEU A 180 2.42 -6.88 14.81
CA LEU A 180 1.04 -6.83 15.32
C LEU A 180 0.61 -5.45 15.85
N THR A 181 1.46 -4.77 16.63
CA THR A 181 1.18 -3.42 17.14
C THR A 181 0.95 -2.42 16.00
N ARG A 182 1.75 -2.52 14.94
CA ARG A 182 1.64 -1.66 13.76
C ARG A 182 0.42 -2.01 12.92
N LEU A 183 0.11 -3.29 12.75
CA LEU A 183 -1.09 -3.74 12.06
C LEU A 183 -2.37 -3.27 12.75
N ARG A 184 -2.41 -3.30 14.09
CA ARG A 184 -3.54 -2.75 14.86
C ARG A 184 -3.70 -1.25 14.64
N ALA A 185 -2.61 -0.50 14.80
CA ALA A 185 -2.60 0.94 14.52
C ALA A 185 -2.97 1.27 13.06
N ALA A 186 -2.57 0.43 12.10
CA ALA A 186 -2.95 0.57 10.71
C ALA A 186 -4.45 0.33 10.54
N LEU A 187 -5.01 -0.75 11.12
CA LEU A 187 -6.43 -1.09 11.03
C LEU A 187 -7.34 0.05 11.47
N ASP A 188 -6.98 0.74 12.56
CA ASP A 188 -7.72 1.90 13.08
C ASP A 188 -7.77 3.08 12.09
N LEU A 189 -6.79 3.15 11.18
CA LEU A 189 -6.62 4.22 10.20
C LEU A 189 -7.02 3.82 8.77
N VAL A 190 -7.29 2.54 8.50
CA VAL A 190 -7.74 2.08 7.18
C VAL A 190 -9.15 2.60 6.91
N ARG A 191 -9.38 3.08 5.68
CA ARG A 191 -10.66 3.62 5.19
C ARG A 191 -11.00 3.04 3.83
N VAL A 192 -12.31 2.85 3.63
CA VAL A 192 -12.88 2.58 2.32
C VAL A 192 -12.98 3.90 1.56
N GLY A 193 -12.48 3.93 0.32
CA GLY A 193 -12.63 5.06 -0.60
C GLY A 193 -11.33 5.66 -1.11
N ALA A 194 -10.15 5.39 -0.54
CA ALA A 194 -8.93 5.94 -1.11
C ALA A 194 -8.63 5.26 -2.46
N GLY A 195 -8.71 6.04 -3.55
CA GLY A 195 -8.55 5.57 -4.93
C GLY A 195 -7.09 5.33 -5.32
N SER A 196 -6.16 5.95 -4.60
CA SER A 196 -4.72 5.86 -4.82
C SER A 196 -3.92 5.94 -3.51
N PRO A 197 -2.65 5.49 -3.52
CA PRO A 197 -1.74 5.68 -2.39
C PRO A 197 -1.62 7.15 -1.95
N LYS A 198 -1.59 8.07 -2.93
CA LYS A 198 -1.41 9.48 -2.65
C LYS A 198 -2.63 10.11 -1.99
N GLU A 199 -3.84 9.68 -2.33
CA GLU A 199 -5.05 10.08 -1.59
C GLU A 199 -4.99 9.64 -0.12
N THR A 200 -4.48 8.44 0.15
CA THR A 200 -4.27 7.96 1.53
C THR A 200 -3.24 8.83 2.26
N GLU A 201 -2.11 9.13 1.61
CA GLU A 201 -1.06 9.99 2.18
C GLU A 201 -1.60 11.40 2.52
N VAL A 202 -2.35 12.02 1.61
CA VAL A 202 -2.99 13.34 1.86
C VAL A 202 -3.93 13.25 3.06
N ARG A 203 -4.79 12.22 3.13
CA ARG A 203 -5.68 12.02 4.29
C ARG A 203 -4.89 11.91 5.59
N LEU A 204 -3.81 11.11 5.60
CA LEU A 204 -2.97 10.92 6.79
C LEU A 204 -2.26 12.21 7.21
N VAL A 205 -1.80 13.01 6.26
CA VAL A 205 -1.21 14.33 6.51
C VAL A 205 -2.23 15.26 7.19
N LEU A 206 -3.46 15.31 6.67
CA LEU A 206 -4.51 16.17 7.21
C LEU A 206 -4.89 15.81 8.66
N ILE A 207 -5.13 14.52 8.94
CA ILE A 207 -5.49 14.08 10.30
C ILE A 207 -4.34 14.28 11.29
N ARG A 208 -3.08 14.11 10.86
CA ARG A 208 -1.90 14.30 11.72
C ARG A 208 -1.63 15.77 12.01
N ALA A 209 -2.05 16.67 11.11
CA ALA A 209 -2.08 18.11 11.35
C ALA A 209 -3.22 18.54 12.30
N GLY A 210 -4.06 17.60 12.77
CA GLY A 210 -5.14 17.85 13.71
C GLY A 210 -6.45 18.28 13.05
N PHE A 211 -6.57 18.22 11.73
CA PHE A 211 -7.84 18.48 11.07
C PHE A 211 -8.82 17.33 11.26
N PRO A 212 -10.14 17.59 11.21
CA PRO A 212 -11.14 16.52 11.13
C PRO A 212 -10.85 15.61 9.94
N GLU A 213 -11.23 14.33 10.02
CA GLU A 213 -11.02 13.42 8.89
C GLU A 213 -11.94 13.81 7.71
N PRO A 214 -11.40 13.99 6.48
CA PRO A 214 -12.21 14.34 5.32
C PRO A 214 -13.12 13.18 4.88
N THR A 215 -14.25 13.51 4.26
CA THR A 215 -15.11 12.51 3.60
C THR A 215 -14.47 12.06 2.29
N LEU A 216 -14.18 10.76 2.16
CA LEU A 216 -13.59 10.18 0.95
C LEU A 216 -14.64 9.93 -0.14
N GLN A 217 -14.21 10.05 -1.40
CA GLN A 217 -15.02 9.77 -2.61
C GLN A 217 -16.39 10.47 -2.54
N ALA A 218 -16.39 11.70 -2.02
CA ALA A 218 -17.60 12.43 -1.71
C ALA A 218 -18.35 12.79 -3.01
N PRO A 219 -19.66 12.48 -3.11
CA PRO A 219 -20.46 12.95 -4.22
C PRO A 219 -20.74 14.45 -4.06
N ILE A 220 -20.49 15.22 -5.10
CA ILE A 220 -20.91 16.62 -5.18
C ILE A 220 -22.24 16.68 -5.91
N LEU A 221 -23.24 17.24 -5.22
CA LEU A 221 -24.62 17.32 -5.71
C LEU A 221 -24.99 18.77 -6.05
N ASP A 222 -25.82 18.95 -7.07
CA ASP A 222 -26.45 20.24 -7.38
C ASP A 222 -27.65 20.52 -6.45
N ALA A 223 -28.26 21.70 -6.61
CA ALA A 223 -29.41 22.12 -5.79
C ALA A 223 -30.66 21.24 -5.95
N ARG A 224 -30.72 20.40 -6.98
CA ARG A 224 -31.81 19.45 -7.25
C ARG A 224 -31.46 18.02 -6.80
N GLY A 225 -30.29 17.81 -6.20
CA GLY A 225 -29.79 16.50 -5.79
C GLY A 225 -29.14 15.69 -6.92
N GLY A 226 -28.97 16.27 -8.11
CA GLY A 226 -28.26 15.65 -9.22
C GLY A 226 -26.75 15.56 -8.96
N ARG A 227 -26.12 14.44 -9.28
CA ARG A 227 -24.67 14.26 -9.09
C ARG A 227 -23.90 15.01 -10.17
N VAL A 228 -23.10 15.99 -9.77
CA VAL A 228 -22.19 16.75 -10.64
C VAL A 228 -20.85 16.05 -10.79
N GLY A 229 -20.36 15.45 -9.71
CA GLY A 229 -19.09 14.74 -9.71
C GLY A 229 -18.84 13.95 -8.45
N ARG A 230 -17.69 13.29 -8.42
CA ARG A 230 -17.14 12.61 -7.25
C ARG A 230 -15.70 13.09 -7.11
N VAL A 231 -15.32 13.45 -5.89
CA VAL A 231 -14.00 14.01 -5.58
C VAL A 231 -13.29 13.13 -4.58
N ASP A 232 -11.96 13.17 -4.56
CA ASP A 232 -11.14 12.30 -3.70
C ASP A 232 -11.47 12.50 -2.22
N MET A 233 -11.48 13.75 -1.77
CA MET A 233 -11.73 14.17 -0.39
C MET A 233 -12.57 15.45 -0.36
N ALA A 234 -13.45 15.55 0.64
CA ALA A 234 -14.20 16.77 0.88
C ALA A 234 -14.46 17.03 2.36
N TYR A 235 -14.63 18.31 2.69
CA TYR A 235 -15.29 18.77 3.91
C TYR A 235 -16.62 19.41 3.54
N PRO A 236 -17.73 18.65 3.50
CA PRO A 236 -19.00 19.14 2.95
C PRO A 236 -19.57 20.35 3.67
N SER A 237 -19.44 20.40 5.01
CA SER A 237 -19.89 21.53 5.84
C SER A 237 -19.16 22.85 5.53
N ARG A 238 -17.97 22.77 4.95
CA ARG A 238 -17.13 23.92 4.59
C ARG A 238 -17.01 24.14 3.09
N ARG A 239 -17.70 23.32 2.28
CA ARG A 239 -17.62 23.30 0.81
C ARG A 239 -16.17 23.31 0.29
N LEU A 240 -15.29 22.55 0.95
CA LEU A 240 -13.90 22.37 0.54
C LEU A 240 -13.73 21.00 -0.12
N ILE A 241 -13.21 20.98 -1.35
CA ILE A 241 -12.76 19.80 -2.08
C ILE A 241 -11.23 19.77 -2.00
N ILE A 242 -10.67 18.58 -1.78
CA ILE A 242 -9.23 18.31 -1.88
C ILE A 242 -9.03 17.17 -2.87
N GLU A 243 -8.21 17.40 -3.89
CA GLU A 243 -7.88 16.40 -4.91
C GLU A 243 -6.38 16.30 -5.11
N TYR A 244 -5.90 15.09 -5.39
CA TYR A 244 -4.50 14.88 -5.71
C TYR A 244 -4.31 14.73 -7.23
N ASP A 245 -3.53 15.63 -7.83
CA ASP A 245 -3.18 15.60 -9.25
C ASP A 245 -1.80 14.94 -9.44
N GLY A 246 -1.79 13.71 -9.96
CA GLY A 246 -0.56 13.04 -10.36
C GLY A 246 0.01 13.61 -11.67
N ASP A 247 1.33 13.50 -11.87
CA ASP A 247 2.06 14.04 -13.04
C ASP A 247 1.63 13.47 -14.42
N HIS A 248 0.67 12.54 -14.48
CA HIS A 248 0.32 11.77 -15.67
C HIS A 248 -1.04 12.10 -16.31
N HIS A 249 -1.81 13.07 -15.80
CA HIS A 249 -3.18 13.32 -16.28
C HIS A 249 -3.32 14.26 -17.50
N ARG A 250 -2.22 14.72 -18.11
CA ARG A 250 -2.26 15.83 -19.09
C ARG A 250 -2.33 15.44 -20.57
N THR A 251 -2.42 14.16 -20.92
CA THR A 251 -2.24 13.72 -22.32
C THR A 251 -3.54 13.53 -23.13
N ASP A 252 -4.73 13.65 -22.55
CA ASP A 252 -6.01 13.55 -23.26
C ASP A 252 -6.80 14.88 -23.23
N SER A 253 -6.96 15.50 -24.41
CA SER A 253 -7.67 16.77 -24.60
C SER A 253 -9.17 16.69 -24.25
N ALA A 254 -9.80 15.53 -24.47
CA ALA A 254 -11.21 15.32 -24.14
C ALA A 254 -11.40 15.24 -22.61
N GLN A 255 -10.51 14.50 -21.93
CA GLN A 255 -10.49 14.42 -20.47
C GLN A 255 -10.23 15.78 -19.84
N TRP A 256 -9.23 16.51 -20.35
CA TRP A 256 -8.93 17.88 -19.91
C TRP A 256 -10.12 18.83 -20.03
N SER A 257 -10.83 18.80 -21.16
CA SER A 257 -12.02 19.64 -21.39
C SER A 257 -13.18 19.27 -20.44
N ALA A 258 -13.35 17.98 -20.15
CA ALA A 258 -14.35 17.52 -19.19
C ALA A 258 -14.00 17.95 -17.76
N ASP A 259 -12.73 17.88 -17.38
CA ASP A 259 -12.25 18.31 -16.07
C ASP A 259 -12.47 19.81 -15.85
N ILE A 260 -12.15 20.65 -16.84
CA ILE A 260 -12.42 22.10 -16.78
C ILE A 260 -13.91 22.38 -16.53
N ARG A 261 -14.81 21.70 -17.24
CA ARG A 261 -16.25 21.86 -17.03
C ARG A 261 -16.65 21.46 -15.61
N ARG A 262 -16.19 20.30 -15.13
CA ARG A 262 -16.50 19.80 -13.79
C ARG A 262 -16.08 20.78 -12.69
N TYR A 263 -14.87 21.33 -12.77
CA TYR A 263 -14.41 22.31 -11.77
C TYR A 263 -15.20 23.62 -11.83
N ARG A 264 -15.60 24.06 -13.03
CA ARG A 264 -16.49 25.22 -13.16
C ARG A 264 -17.83 24.96 -12.48
N ASP A 265 -18.38 23.76 -12.63
CA ASP A 265 -19.65 23.39 -12.00
C ASP A 265 -19.51 23.34 -10.46
N PHE A 266 -18.39 22.80 -9.94
CA PHE A 266 -18.09 22.85 -8.51
C PHE A 266 -18.00 24.29 -7.99
N GLN A 267 -17.32 25.18 -8.70
CA GLN A 267 -17.22 26.60 -8.34
C GLN A 267 -18.59 27.30 -8.36
N GLN A 268 -19.44 27.03 -9.35
CA GLN A 268 -20.80 27.58 -9.42
C GLN A 268 -21.67 27.14 -8.22
N LEU A 269 -21.42 25.93 -7.71
CA LEU A 269 -22.04 25.42 -6.49
C LEU A 269 -21.40 25.97 -5.20
N GLY A 270 -20.42 26.86 -5.31
CA GLY A 270 -19.73 27.50 -4.19
C GLY A 270 -18.71 26.61 -3.50
N TRP A 271 -18.19 25.58 -4.18
CA TRP A 271 -17.10 24.77 -3.67
C TRP A 271 -15.75 25.39 -3.97
N PHE A 272 -14.88 25.43 -2.97
CA PHE A 272 -13.47 25.70 -3.15
C PHE A 272 -12.74 24.39 -3.41
N THR A 273 -11.98 24.31 -4.51
CA THR A 273 -11.21 23.11 -4.87
C THR A 273 -9.72 23.38 -4.66
N LEU A 274 -9.11 22.63 -3.74
CA LEU A 274 -7.68 22.60 -3.51
C LEU A 274 -7.08 21.39 -4.22
N ARG A 275 -6.29 21.63 -5.27
CA ARG A 275 -5.59 20.58 -6.01
C ARG A 275 -4.15 20.51 -5.54
N LEU A 276 -3.74 19.33 -5.09
CA LEU A 276 -2.43 19.07 -4.54
C LEU A 276 -1.61 18.23 -5.51
N THR A 277 -0.36 18.59 -5.68
CA THR A 277 0.65 17.81 -6.37
C THR A 277 1.60 17.17 -5.36
N ARG A 278 2.54 16.38 -5.85
CA ARG A 278 3.62 15.87 -5.00
C ARG A 278 4.43 16.97 -4.32
N ARG A 279 4.72 18.08 -5.01
CA ARG A 279 5.50 19.20 -4.44
C ARG A 279 4.76 19.87 -3.28
N ASP A 280 3.43 19.92 -3.33
CA ASP A 280 2.64 20.48 -2.25
C ASP A 280 2.79 19.67 -0.95
N LEU A 281 3.02 18.36 -1.06
CA LEU A 281 3.24 17.48 0.08
C LEU A 281 4.71 17.43 0.53
N ASP A 282 5.65 17.50 -0.42
CA ASP A 282 7.08 17.33 -0.14
C ASP A 282 7.76 18.66 0.26
N GLU A 283 7.37 19.78 -0.37
CA GLU A 283 8.06 21.09 -0.29
C GLU A 283 7.18 22.19 0.32
N HIS A 284 5.88 22.22 -0.01
CA HIS A 284 4.94 23.30 0.38
C HIS A 284 3.90 22.86 1.42
N LEU A 285 4.26 21.90 2.27
CA LEU A 285 3.30 21.29 3.20
C LEU A 285 2.71 22.32 4.16
N ALA A 286 3.53 23.20 4.73
CA ALA A 286 3.05 24.22 5.68
C ALA A 286 2.01 25.15 5.04
N GLU A 287 2.30 25.67 3.85
CA GLU A 287 1.41 26.54 3.06
C GLU A 287 0.09 25.81 2.72
N THR A 288 0.19 24.52 2.34
CA THR A 288 -0.97 23.68 2.07
C THR A 288 -1.87 23.55 3.31
N LEU A 289 -1.30 23.28 4.48
CA LEU A 289 -2.05 23.14 5.72
C LEU A 289 -2.66 24.47 6.18
N GLU A 290 -2.00 25.61 5.94
CA GLU A 290 -2.54 26.94 6.22
C GLU A 290 -3.79 27.23 5.38
N VAL A 291 -3.77 26.92 4.08
CA VAL A 291 -4.95 27.06 3.20
C VAL A 291 -6.10 26.19 3.70
N VAL A 292 -5.83 24.95 4.11
CA VAL A 292 -6.87 24.07 4.67
C VAL A 292 -7.41 24.65 5.99
N ALA A 293 -6.54 25.10 6.88
CA ALA A 293 -6.92 25.70 8.16
C ALA A 293 -7.83 26.91 7.98
N GLU A 294 -7.46 27.85 7.09
CA GLU A 294 -8.25 29.02 6.76
C GLU A 294 -9.66 28.63 6.28
N ARG A 295 -9.74 27.67 5.34
CA ARG A 295 -11.02 27.23 4.75
C ARG A 295 -11.90 26.48 5.74
N LEU A 296 -11.30 25.75 6.68
CA LEU A 296 -12.04 25.07 7.74
C LEU A 296 -12.43 26.02 8.88
N GLY A 297 -11.92 27.26 8.90
CA GLY A 297 -12.00 28.14 10.06
C GLY A 297 -11.32 27.52 11.28
N TYR A 298 -10.34 26.66 11.05
CA TYR A 298 -9.62 25.91 12.07
C TYR A 298 -8.38 26.72 12.44
N ARG A 299 -8.26 27.13 13.70
CA ARG A 299 -6.97 27.53 14.24
C ARG A 299 -6.39 26.27 14.87
N PRO A 300 -5.19 25.81 14.48
CA PRO A 300 -4.51 24.81 15.28
C PRO A 300 -4.44 25.35 16.71
N ASP A 301 -4.77 24.55 17.71
CA ASP A 301 -4.64 24.95 19.11
C ASP A 301 -3.22 25.45 19.32
N SER A 302 -3.06 26.77 19.37
CA SER A 302 -1.81 27.41 19.72
C SER A 302 -1.55 27.05 21.17
N ALA A 303 -0.42 26.38 21.40
CA ALA A 303 0.13 26.06 22.71
C ALA A 303 -0.20 27.19 23.72
N SER A 304 -1.16 26.94 24.60
CA SER A 304 -1.64 27.93 25.54
C SER A 304 -0.74 27.96 26.77
N GLY A 305 0.03 29.05 26.86
CA GLY A 305 0.23 29.77 28.12
C GLY A 305 1.23 29.17 29.10
N SER A 306 2.48 29.58 28.93
CA SER A 306 3.45 29.75 30.01
C SER A 306 2.83 30.51 31.19
N GLY A 307 2.50 29.78 32.26
CA GLY A 307 2.22 30.33 33.59
C GLY A 307 3.46 30.19 34.46
N SER A 308 4.24 31.26 34.53
CA SER A 308 5.30 31.48 35.51
C SER A 308 4.72 31.36 36.93
N GLY A 309 5.12 30.31 37.66
CA GLY A 309 4.77 30.08 39.05
C GLY A 309 6.00 29.61 39.81
N SER A 310 6.81 30.57 40.26
CA SER A 310 7.85 30.41 41.27
C SER A 310 7.26 29.83 42.55
N GLY A 311 7.78 28.70 43.00
CA GLY A 311 7.33 28.00 44.20
C GLY A 311 8.39 27.04 44.73
N SER A 312 9.41 27.61 45.36
CA SER A 312 10.43 26.94 46.16
C SER A 312 9.78 26.08 47.25
N GLY A 313 10.22 24.85 47.45
CA GLY A 313 9.68 23.97 48.49
C GLY A 313 10.45 22.68 48.65
N SER A 314 11.58 22.76 49.32
CA SER A 314 12.41 21.65 49.81
C SER A 314 11.76 20.88 50.97
N GLY A 315 11.93 19.55 50.99
CA GLY A 315 11.69 18.67 52.15
C GLY A 315 11.49 17.23 51.67
N SER A 316 12.52 16.37 51.56
CA SER A 316 13.17 15.61 52.64
C SER A 316 12.22 14.98 53.65
N ALA A 317 11.92 13.68 53.48
CA ALA A 317 11.73 12.75 54.58
C ALA A 317 11.91 11.30 54.10
N SER A 318 12.94 10.68 54.64
CA SER A 318 13.24 9.24 54.73
C SER A 318 12.19 8.49 55.57
N GLY A 319 11.99 7.20 55.28
CA GLY A 319 11.22 6.31 56.15
C GLY A 319 11.21 4.86 55.67
N SER A 320 12.18 4.09 56.16
CA SER A 320 12.36 2.65 56.06
C SER A 320 11.22 1.85 56.74
N GLY A 321 10.96 0.63 56.25
CA GLY A 321 10.04 -0.30 56.92
C GLY A 321 9.92 -1.65 56.23
N SER A 322 10.69 -2.61 56.73
CA SER A 322 10.81 -4.03 56.37
C SER A 322 9.53 -4.84 56.63
N GLY A 323 9.33 -5.97 55.92
CA GLY A 323 8.30 -6.95 56.28
C GLY A 323 8.20 -8.15 55.33
N SER A 324 8.92 -9.22 55.68
CA SER A 324 8.96 -10.56 55.09
C SER A 324 7.64 -11.34 55.28
N GLY A 325 7.37 -12.32 54.41
CA GLY A 325 6.27 -13.28 54.62
C GLY A 325 6.08 -14.30 53.49
N SER A 326 6.79 -15.41 53.58
CA SER A 326 6.71 -16.62 52.75
C SER A 326 5.42 -17.43 53.03
N GLY A 327 4.93 -18.19 52.04
CA GLY A 327 3.85 -19.15 52.27
C GLY A 327 3.53 -20.03 51.06
N SER A 328 4.19 -21.19 51.00
CA SER A 328 3.99 -22.29 50.05
C SER A 328 2.74 -23.12 50.40
N GLY A 329 2.07 -23.70 49.41
CA GLY A 329 0.98 -24.66 49.65
C GLY A 329 0.59 -25.45 48.40
N SER A 330 1.16 -26.66 48.26
CA SER A 330 0.83 -27.68 47.28
C SER A 330 -0.36 -28.52 47.74
N GLY A 331 -1.23 -28.97 46.82
CA GLY A 331 -2.29 -29.92 47.13
C GLY A 331 -2.91 -30.53 45.87
N SER A 332 -2.55 -31.79 45.61
CA SER A 332 -3.13 -32.66 44.58
C SER A 332 -4.44 -33.30 45.08
N GLY A 333 -5.44 -33.45 44.22
CA GLY A 333 -6.67 -34.18 44.54
C GLY A 333 -7.50 -34.49 43.29
N SER A 334 -7.52 -35.76 42.91
CA SER A 334 -8.30 -36.38 41.84
C SER A 334 -9.74 -36.69 42.29
N GLY A 335 -10.73 -36.61 41.38
CA GLY A 335 -11.90 -37.50 41.43
C GLY A 335 -13.29 -36.89 41.13
N SER A 336 -13.85 -37.34 40.00
CA SER A 336 -15.27 -37.65 39.73
C SER A 336 -16.28 -36.56 39.30
N MET A 337 -16.95 -36.89 38.19
CA MET A 337 -18.13 -36.26 37.55
C MET A 337 -19.42 -36.48 38.36
N VAL A 338 -20.36 -35.53 38.33
CA VAL A 338 -21.86 -35.66 38.23
C VAL A 338 -22.45 -34.24 37.93
N PRO A 339 -23.58 -34.07 37.19
CA PRO A 339 -23.84 -32.87 36.36
C PRO A 339 -24.77 -31.77 36.94
N LEU A 340 -24.80 -30.67 36.18
CA LEU A 340 -25.64 -29.45 36.16
C LEU A 340 -27.00 -29.44 36.91
N PRO A 341 -27.43 -28.22 37.30
CA PRO A 341 -28.77 -27.77 36.98
C PRO A 341 -28.80 -26.45 36.19
N THR A 342 -29.67 -26.45 35.19
CA THR A 342 -30.18 -25.36 34.37
C THR A 342 -30.81 -24.25 35.22
N MET A 343 -30.47 -22.97 34.95
CA MET A 343 -31.27 -21.82 35.41
C MET A 343 -31.79 -21.02 34.22
N ALA A 344 -33.09 -20.74 34.28
CA ALA A 344 -33.94 -20.03 33.34
C ALA A 344 -33.70 -18.49 33.39
N PRO A 345 -34.15 -17.73 32.36
CA PRO A 345 -33.80 -16.32 32.18
C PRO A 345 -34.60 -15.35 33.06
N ALA A 346 -33.98 -14.21 33.39
CA ALA A 346 -34.58 -13.09 34.12
C ALA A 346 -35.52 -12.23 33.22
N PRO A 347 -36.56 -11.61 33.79
CA PRO A 347 -37.58 -10.84 33.05
C PRO A 347 -37.14 -9.41 32.67
N PRO A 348 -37.79 -8.77 31.67
CA PRO A 348 -37.42 -7.45 31.18
C PRO A 348 -38.01 -6.31 32.05
N GLY A 349 -37.17 -5.33 32.40
CA GLY A 349 -37.57 -4.07 33.01
C GLY A 349 -37.71 -2.94 31.98
N THR A 350 -38.80 -2.18 32.10
CA THR A 350 -39.22 -1.02 31.29
C THR A 350 -38.54 0.30 31.73
N PRO A 351 -38.66 1.40 30.93
CA PRO A 351 -37.60 2.40 30.77
C PRO A 351 -37.74 3.65 31.66
N GLY A 352 -36.60 4.28 31.97
CA GLY A 352 -36.50 5.61 32.57
C GLY A 352 -35.66 6.55 31.69
N THR A 353 -36.17 7.75 31.45
CA THR A 353 -35.66 8.85 30.59
C THR A 353 -34.66 9.77 31.34
N PRO A 354 -34.03 10.79 30.70
CA PRO A 354 -32.57 10.92 30.61
C PRO A 354 -31.95 12.02 31.50
N GLY A 355 -30.68 11.84 31.88
CA GLY A 355 -29.82 12.87 32.48
C GLY A 355 -28.66 13.25 31.56
N THR A 356 -28.41 14.55 31.42
CA THR A 356 -27.41 15.24 30.58
C THR A 356 -25.96 15.06 31.08
N PRO A 357 -24.93 15.33 30.25
CA PRO A 357 -23.61 14.67 30.30
C PRO A 357 -22.60 15.33 31.24
N GLY A 358 -21.81 14.48 31.91
CA GLY A 358 -20.60 14.85 32.66
C GLY A 358 -19.33 14.76 31.79
N THR A 359 -18.43 15.70 32.05
CA THR A 359 -17.14 15.98 31.40
C THR A 359 -16.14 14.81 31.54
N PRO A 360 -15.35 14.46 30.50
CA PRO A 360 -14.36 13.39 30.60
C PRO A 360 -13.06 13.85 31.26
N GLY A 361 -12.53 12.98 32.12
CA GLY A 361 -11.30 13.15 32.88
C GLY A 361 -10.00 13.01 32.09
N THR A 362 -8.95 13.55 32.67
CA THR A 362 -7.57 13.64 32.18
C THR A 362 -6.87 12.27 32.15
N PRO A 363 -6.19 11.87 31.05
CA PRO A 363 -5.31 10.72 31.04
C PRO A 363 -3.84 11.07 31.35
N GLY A 364 -3.15 10.09 31.94
CA GLY A 364 -1.82 10.19 32.53
C GLY A 364 -0.66 10.34 31.55
N THR A 365 0.46 10.77 32.14
CA THR A 365 1.75 11.13 31.56
C THR A 365 2.53 9.92 31.04
N LEU A 366 3.00 9.98 29.78
CA LEU A 366 4.15 9.19 29.31
C LEU A 366 5.04 9.99 28.32
N ARG A 367 6.20 10.38 28.84
CA ARG A 367 7.57 10.34 28.28
C ARG A 367 7.79 10.56 26.77
N ALA A 368 8.48 11.67 26.48
CA ALA A 368 8.96 12.08 25.16
C ALA A 368 9.81 11.03 24.41
N LEU A 369 9.55 10.87 23.12
CA LEU A 369 10.44 10.24 22.15
C LEU A 369 10.87 11.27 21.10
N ARG A 370 12.19 11.35 20.91
CA ARG A 370 12.91 12.16 19.93
C ARG A 370 12.44 11.87 18.49
N ALA A 371 12.43 12.92 17.67
CA ALA A 371 12.29 12.84 16.22
C ALA A 371 13.43 11.99 15.59
N PRO A 372 13.12 11.09 14.63
CA PRO A 372 14.02 10.76 13.53
C PRO A 372 13.69 11.69 12.35
N GLY A 373 14.64 12.40 11.74
CA GLY A 373 15.82 11.84 11.11
C GLY A 373 15.64 12.03 9.60
N THR A 374 16.20 13.13 9.09
CA THR A 374 16.24 13.57 7.69
C THR A 374 16.51 12.44 6.70
N LEU A 375 15.66 12.33 5.66
CA LEU A 375 15.87 11.50 4.48
C LEU A 375 17.16 11.92 3.77
N ARG A 376 18.14 11.01 3.74
CA ARG A 376 19.38 11.14 2.97
C ARG A 376 19.15 10.74 1.51
N THR A 377 19.31 11.68 0.61
CA THR A 377 19.61 11.45 -0.82
C THR A 377 21.09 11.12 -0.98
N PRO A 378 21.51 10.17 -1.84
CA PRO A 378 22.89 10.11 -2.33
C PRO A 378 22.98 10.77 -3.70
N MET A 379 23.77 11.85 -3.79
CA MET A 379 24.34 12.33 -5.04
C MET A 379 25.60 11.54 -5.42
N ASP A 380 25.70 11.41 -6.73
CA ASP A 380 26.72 10.90 -7.64
C ASP A 380 28.21 11.20 -7.32
N ARG A 381 29.08 10.24 -7.67
CA ARG A 381 30.39 10.47 -8.32
C ARG A 381 31.06 9.15 -8.73
N GLY A 382 31.23 8.97 -10.03
CA GLY A 382 32.08 7.94 -10.63
C GLY A 382 32.45 8.25 -12.07
N GLN A 383 33.29 9.26 -12.29
CA GLN A 383 33.93 9.55 -13.58
C GLN A 383 34.84 8.38 -13.98
N THR A 384 34.61 7.81 -15.17
CA THR A 384 35.69 7.20 -15.96
C THR A 384 35.51 7.55 -17.44
N THR A 385 36.59 8.13 -17.95
CA THR A 385 36.87 8.63 -19.30
C THR A 385 36.55 7.66 -20.43
N ARG A 386 35.93 8.15 -21.52
CA ARG A 386 36.22 7.65 -22.88
C ARG A 386 36.18 8.76 -23.93
N ARG A 387 37.25 8.73 -24.72
CA ARG A 387 37.73 9.60 -25.81
C ARG A 387 36.69 10.07 -26.83
N ALA A 388 36.93 11.30 -27.29
CA ALA A 388 36.41 11.92 -28.49
C ALA A 388 36.95 11.25 -29.78
N VAL A 389 36.08 11.19 -30.80
CA VAL A 389 36.45 11.20 -32.23
C VAL A 389 35.50 12.19 -32.91
N GLY A 390 36.07 13.21 -33.52
CA GLY A 390 35.34 14.26 -34.24
C GLY A 390 35.21 13.97 -35.73
N SER A 391 34.26 14.67 -36.36
CA SER A 391 34.26 15.10 -37.77
C SER A 391 33.07 16.07 -37.92
N ARG A 392 33.23 17.41 -37.91
CA ARG A 392 33.67 18.35 -38.96
C ARG A 392 32.91 18.28 -40.30
N HIS A 393 32.24 19.41 -40.57
CA HIS A 393 31.92 20.04 -41.87
C HIS A 393 30.75 19.41 -42.67
N GLY A 394 29.86 20.16 -43.33
CA GLY A 394 29.90 21.57 -43.70
C GLY A 394 28.53 22.14 -44.12
N ASN A 395 28.60 23.42 -44.43
CA ASN A 395 27.56 24.41 -44.67
C ASN A 395 27.19 24.48 -46.17
N ALA A 396 25.95 24.92 -46.50
CA ALA A 396 25.48 25.58 -47.76
C ALA A 396 24.02 25.15 -48.04
N ALA A 397 23.00 26.00 -47.98
CA ALA A 397 22.64 27.15 -48.84
C ALA A 397 21.46 26.79 -49.77
N ASP A 398 20.34 27.44 -49.48
CA ASP A 398 19.34 28.06 -50.36
C ASP A 398 19.21 27.62 -51.83
N HIS A 399 17.98 27.25 -52.25
CA HIS A 399 17.27 27.86 -53.38
C HIS A 399 15.84 27.28 -53.55
N GLY A 400 14.90 28.18 -53.86
CA GLY A 400 13.48 27.89 -53.99
C GLY A 400 13.04 27.21 -55.29
N GLY A 401 11.77 26.80 -55.32
CA GLY A 401 11.11 26.29 -56.52
C GLY A 401 9.65 25.94 -56.29
N ARG A 402 8.74 26.69 -56.93
CA ARG A 402 7.29 26.50 -56.95
C ARG A 402 6.87 25.34 -57.88
N ARG A 403 5.58 24.95 -57.71
CA ARG A 403 4.66 24.21 -58.61
C ARG A 403 4.76 22.68 -58.52
N ALA A 404 3.72 21.88 -58.74
CA ALA A 404 2.26 21.98 -58.78
C ALA A 404 1.74 20.53 -58.95
N HIS A 405 0.51 20.25 -58.47
CA HIS A 405 -0.41 19.18 -58.90
C HIS A 405 0.12 17.77 -59.25
N ARG A 406 -0.40 16.76 -58.54
CA ARG A 406 -1.23 15.71 -59.15
C ARG A 406 -1.97 14.88 -58.10
N ASP A 407 -3.29 14.84 -58.28
CA ASP A 407 -4.23 13.91 -57.67
C ASP A 407 -3.95 12.46 -58.13
N GLU A 408 -4.14 11.49 -57.23
CA GLU A 408 -4.69 10.17 -57.57
C GLU A 408 -5.40 9.54 -56.33
N PRO A 409 -6.41 8.67 -56.54
CA PRO A 409 -7.54 8.51 -55.64
C PRO A 409 -7.49 7.27 -54.73
N GLN A 410 -8.15 7.38 -53.57
CA GLN A 410 -8.38 6.28 -52.61
C GLN A 410 -9.53 5.36 -53.05
N ALA A 411 -9.28 4.05 -53.00
CA ALA A 411 -10.28 2.99 -53.12
C ALA A 411 -10.95 2.68 -51.75
N PRO A 412 -12.25 2.34 -51.71
CA PRO A 412 -12.96 2.01 -50.46
C PRO A 412 -12.77 0.54 -50.01
N PRO A 413 -12.99 0.23 -48.71
CA PRO A 413 -12.74 -1.10 -48.15
C PRO A 413 -13.85 -2.12 -48.44
N PRO A 414 -13.54 -3.43 -48.43
CA PRO A 414 -14.50 -4.51 -48.65
C PRO A 414 -15.41 -4.72 -47.41
N GLY A 415 -16.66 -5.08 -47.69
CA GLY A 415 -17.74 -5.26 -46.71
C GLY A 415 -17.82 -6.62 -46.04
#